data_AF-A0A392R820-F1
#
_entry.id   AF-A0A392R820-F1
#
_cell.length_a   1.000
_cell.length_b   1.000
_cell.length_c   1.000
_cell.angle_alpha   90.00
_cell.angle_beta   90.00
_cell.angle_gamma   90.00
#
_symmetry.space_group_name_H-M   'P 1'
#
loop_
_entity.id
_entity.type
_entity.pdbx_description
1 polymer ?
#
loop_
_entity_poly.entity_id
_entity_poly.type
_entity_poly.pdbx_seq_one_letter_code
_entity_poly.pdbx_strand_id
1 'polypeptide(L)'
;RYGLLGLNGCGKSTLLTAIGMRELPIPEHMDIHHLSREIEASDMSALEAVISCDEERLKLEHEAETLAAQDDGGGEALERIYERLDALDASTAEKRAAEIL
;
A
#
# COMPACT_ATOMS: atom_id res chain seq x y z
N ARG A 1 8.76 10.74 22.08
CA ARG A 1 9.64 9.92 21.20
C ARG A 1 10.48 9.04 22.12
N TYR A 2 10.46 7.74 21.91
CA TYR A 2 11.18 6.75 22.73
C TYR A 2 12.13 5.95 21.85
N GLY A 3 13.22 5.45 22.42
CA GLY A 3 14.18 4.59 21.74
C GLY A 3 14.27 3.23 22.43
N LEU A 4 14.25 2.15 21.63
CA LEU A 4 14.44 0.78 22.10
C LEU A 4 15.88 0.34 21.78
N LEU A 5 16.72 0.22 22.81
CA LEU A 5 18.15 -0.10 22.68
C LEU A 5 18.45 -1.48 23.25
N GLY A 6 19.40 -2.19 22.65
CA GLY A 6 19.83 -3.52 23.09
C GLY A 6 20.72 -4.21 22.05
N LEU A 7 21.41 -5.26 22.46
CA LEU A 7 22.32 -6.04 21.59
C LEU A 7 21.58 -6.64 20.38
N ASN A 8 22.31 -6.93 19.31
CA ASN A 8 21.76 -7.68 18.19
C ASN A 8 21.28 -9.05 18.66
N GLY A 9 20.07 -9.44 18.24
CA GLY A 9 19.44 -10.69 18.67
C GLY A 9 18.70 -10.64 20.01
N CYS A 10 18.69 -9.53 20.75
CA CYS A 10 17.97 -9.46 22.04
C CYS A 10 16.44 -9.36 21.92
N GLY A 11 15.88 -9.50 20.72
CA GLY A 11 14.43 -9.52 20.49
C GLY A 11 13.78 -8.15 20.21
N LYS A 12 14.55 -7.09 19.90
CA LYS A 12 13.97 -5.75 19.61
C LYS A 12 12.93 -5.79 18.50
N SER A 13 13.28 -6.38 17.35
CA SER A 13 12.36 -6.53 16.22
C SER A 13 11.17 -7.42 16.57
N THR A 14 11.39 -8.49 17.34
CA THR A 14 10.33 -9.37 17.84
C THR A 14 9.31 -8.63 18.70
N LEU A 15 9.78 -7.77 19.61
CA LEU A 15 8.90 -6.94 20.44
C LEU A 15 8.08 -5.96 19.60
N LEU A 16 8.70 -5.28 18.63
CA LEU A 16 7.99 -4.38 17.73
C LEU A 16 6.95 -5.11 16.87
N THR A 17 7.26 -6.32 16.39
CA THR A 17 6.31 -7.20 15.70
C THR A 17 5.11 -7.57 16.58
N ALA A 18 5.34 -7.96 17.84
CA ALA A 18 4.27 -8.30 18.78
C ALA A 18 3.35 -7.09 19.09
N ILE A 19 3.93 -5.89 19.19
CA ILE A 19 3.17 -4.63 19.30
C ILE A 19 2.33 -4.40 18.04
N GLY A 20 2.93 -4.54 16.86
CA GLY A 20 2.25 -4.42 15.57
C GLY A 20 1.08 -5.40 15.40
N MET A 21 1.22 -6.62 15.92
CA MET A 21 0.19 -7.66 15.91
C MET A 21 -0.84 -7.53 17.05
N ARG A 22 -0.71 -6.51 17.93
CA ARG A 22 -1.56 -6.32 19.11
C ARG A 22 -1.63 -7.55 20.03
N GLU A 23 -0.53 -8.30 20.14
CA GLU A 23 -0.41 -9.43 21.08
C GLU A 23 -0.36 -8.96 22.55
N LEU A 24 -0.18 -7.65 22.75
CA LEU A 24 -0.26 -6.97 24.03
C LEU A 24 -1.59 -6.21 24.14
N PRO A 25 -2.14 -6.03 25.36
CA PRO A 25 -3.36 -5.25 25.55
C PRO A 25 -3.11 -3.77 25.23
N ILE A 26 -3.42 -3.38 23.99
CA ILE A 26 -3.33 -2.01 23.48
C ILE A 26 -4.75 -1.47 23.29
N PRO A 27 -5.07 -0.26 23.79
CA PRO A 27 -6.39 0.36 23.61
C PRO A 27 -6.82 0.45 22.15
N GLU A 28 -8.10 0.19 21.85
CA GLU A 28 -8.63 0.14 20.48
C GLU A 28 -8.50 1.47 19.72
N HIS A 29 -8.54 2.59 20.42
CA HIS A 29 -8.40 3.92 19.82
C HIS A 29 -6.97 4.30 19.41
N MET A 30 -5.98 3.41 19.64
CA MET A 30 -4.61 3.63 19.19
C MET A 30 -4.36 2.93 17.85
N ASP A 31 -4.02 3.72 16.86
CA ASP A 31 -3.51 3.25 15.57
C ASP A 31 -2.05 2.79 15.70
N ILE A 32 -1.73 1.68 15.03
CA ILE A 32 -0.38 1.12 14.99
C ILE A 32 0.01 0.89 13.52
N HIS A 33 0.99 1.66 13.06
CA HIS A 33 1.62 1.46 11.75
C HIS A 33 3.02 0.89 11.97
N HIS A 34 3.19 -0.41 11.73
CA HIS A 34 4.45 -1.13 11.96
C HIS A 34 5.22 -1.34 10.65
N LEU A 35 6.29 -0.58 10.47
CA LEU A 35 7.24 -0.77 9.36
C LEU A 35 8.28 -1.83 9.73
N SER A 36 8.13 -3.04 9.21
CA SER A 36 9.04 -4.15 9.53
C SER A 36 10.33 -4.17 8.72
N ARG A 37 10.32 -3.56 7.53
CA ARG A 37 11.45 -3.46 6.61
C ARG A 37 11.39 -2.15 5.82
N GLU A 38 12.55 -1.68 5.40
CA GLU A 38 12.65 -0.61 4.42
C GLU A 38 12.35 -1.15 3.01
N ILE A 39 11.95 -0.25 2.11
CA ILE A 39 11.86 -0.57 0.69
C ILE A 39 13.27 -0.82 0.14
N GLU A 40 13.42 -1.75 -0.81
CA GLU A 40 14.69 -1.95 -1.48
C GLU A 40 15.07 -0.69 -2.28
N ALA A 41 16.37 -0.41 -2.38
CA ALA A 41 16.84 0.72 -3.17
C ALA A 41 16.42 0.52 -4.63
N SER A 42 15.68 1.48 -5.17
CA SER A 42 15.22 1.50 -6.55
C SER A 42 15.46 2.89 -7.15
N ASP A 43 15.42 2.96 -8.48
CA ASP A 43 15.47 4.23 -9.21
C ASP A 43 14.11 4.96 -9.22
N MET A 44 13.10 4.41 -8.54
CA MET A 44 11.78 5.04 -8.44
C MET A 44 11.88 6.30 -7.60
N SER A 45 11.22 7.35 -8.05
CA SER A 45 10.98 8.53 -7.23
C SER A 45 10.14 8.17 -6.00
N ALA A 46 10.23 9.01 -4.95
CA ALA A 46 9.42 8.83 -3.76
C ALA A 46 7.91 8.83 -4.08
N LEU A 47 7.49 9.61 -5.07
CA LEU A 47 6.12 9.66 -5.55
C LEU A 47 5.69 8.33 -6.19
N GLU A 48 6.49 7.81 -7.11
CA GLU A 48 6.24 6.51 -7.74
C GLU A 48 6.22 5.38 -6.71
N ALA A 49 7.11 5.42 -5.71
CA ALA A 49 7.12 4.43 -4.63
C ALA A 49 5.80 4.42 -3.85
N VAL A 50 5.27 5.60 -3.47
CA VAL A 50 3.99 5.70 -2.76
C VAL A 50 2.82 5.26 -3.63
N ILE A 51 2.77 5.69 -4.89
CA ILE A 51 1.72 5.30 -5.85
C ILE A 51 1.74 3.79 -6.12
N SER A 52 2.92 3.17 -6.10
CA SER A 52 3.08 1.72 -6.32
C SER A 52 2.57 0.85 -5.17
N CYS A 53 2.36 1.42 -3.98
CA CYS A 53 1.81 0.68 -2.85
C CYS A 53 0.32 0.33 -3.03
N ASP A 54 -0.39 0.99 -3.95
CA ASP A 54 -1.78 0.69 -4.26
C ASP A 54 -1.89 -0.50 -5.23
N GLU A 55 -1.72 -1.70 -4.69
CA GLU A 55 -1.75 -2.94 -5.47
C GLU A 55 -3.09 -3.20 -6.17
N GLU A 56 -4.21 -2.80 -5.56
CA GLU A 56 -5.53 -3.03 -6.13
C GLU A 56 -5.72 -2.16 -7.38
N ARG A 57 -5.42 -0.85 -7.27
CA ARG A 57 -5.45 0.07 -8.41
C ARG A 57 -4.56 -0.43 -9.55
N LEU A 58 -3.31 -0.81 -9.25
CA LEU A 58 -2.37 -1.32 -10.26
C LEU A 58 -2.89 -2.57 -10.97
N LYS A 59 -3.48 -3.52 -10.23
CA LYS A 59 -4.05 -4.74 -10.82
C LYS A 59 -5.23 -4.41 -11.75
N LEU A 60 -6.13 -3.53 -11.31
CA LEU A 60 -7.30 -3.12 -12.08
C LEU A 60 -6.94 -2.32 -13.33
N GLU A 61 -5.97 -1.41 -13.25
CA GLU A 61 -5.45 -0.68 -14.42
C GLU A 61 -4.87 -1.62 -15.48
N HIS A 62 -4.07 -2.60 -15.04
CA HIS A 62 -3.50 -3.60 -15.94
C HIS A 62 -4.57 -4.51 -16.57
N GLU A 63 -5.58 -4.91 -15.79
CA GLU A 63 -6.70 -5.70 -16.29
C GLU A 63 -7.55 -4.91 -17.30
N ALA A 64 -7.79 -3.62 -17.03
CA ALA A 64 -8.48 -2.72 -17.95
C ALA A 64 -7.74 -2.58 -19.28
N GLU A 65 -6.42 -2.35 -19.25
CA GLU A 65 -5.59 -2.29 -20.47
C GLU A 65 -5.67 -3.60 -21.26
N THR A 66 -5.62 -4.74 -20.58
CA THR A 66 -5.66 -6.06 -21.20
C THR A 66 -7.03 -6.32 -21.85
N LEU A 67 -8.12 -5.96 -21.18
CA LEU A 67 -9.49 -6.14 -21.69
C LEU A 67 -9.80 -5.16 -22.83
N ALA A 68 -9.33 -3.92 -22.74
CA ALA A 68 -9.50 -2.92 -23.81
C ALA A 68 -8.79 -3.32 -25.11
N ALA A 69 -7.75 -4.16 -25.04
CA ALA A 69 -7.03 -4.69 -26.19
C ALA A 69 -7.69 -5.91 -26.84
N GLN A 70 -8.78 -6.46 -26.29
CA GLN A 70 -9.51 -7.59 -26.87
C GLN A 70 -10.42 -7.13 -28.01
N ASP A 71 -10.70 -8.02 -28.98
CA ASP A 71 -11.50 -7.72 -30.18
C ASP A 71 -12.96 -7.32 -29.86
N ASP A 72 -13.49 -7.71 -28.70
CA ASP A 72 -14.82 -7.34 -28.21
C ASP A 72 -14.83 -6.08 -27.32
N GLY A 73 -13.65 -5.50 -27.06
CA GLY A 73 -13.46 -4.32 -26.22
C GLY A 73 -13.76 -4.54 -24.73
N GLY A 74 -13.79 -5.79 -24.24
CA GLY A 74 -13.96 -6.11 -22.82
C GLY A 74 -15.37 -5.92 -22.24
N GLY A 75 -16.27 -5.23 -22.96
CA GLY A 75 -17.69 -5.11 -22.65
C GLY A 75 -18.01 -4.79 -21.19
N GLU A 76 -18.91 -5.59 -20.60
CA GLU A 76 -19.39 -5.42 -19.22
C GLU A 76 -18.29 -5.63 -18.15
N ALA A 77 -17.25 -6.42 -18.46
CA ALA A 77 -16.16 -6.64 -17.51
C ALA A 77 -15.29 -5.39 -17.35
N LEU A 78 -15.01 -4.70 -18.46
CA LEU A 78 -14.26 -3.44 -18.46
C LEU A 78 -15.02 -2.33 -17.73
N GLU A 79 -16.35 -2.25 -17.92
CA GLU A 79 -17.21 -1.30 -17.22
C GLU A 79 -17.16 -1.48 -15.69
N ARG A 80 -17.24 -2.73 -15.20
CA ARG A 80 -17.12 -3.03 -13.76
C ARG A 80 -15.75 -2.64 -13.19
N ILE A 81 -14.67 -2.79 -13.97
CA ILE A 81 -13.34 -2.39 -13.53
C ILE A 81 -13.24 -0.88 -13.41
N TYR A 82 -13.77 -0.12 -14.38
CA TYR A 82 -13.80 1.34 -14.29
C TYR A 82 -14.65 1.83 -13.12
N GLU A 83 -15.81 1.23 -12.85
CA GLU A 83 -16.60 1.54 -11.65
C GLU A 83 -15.80 1.32 -10.36
N ARG A 84 -15.00 0.25 -10.31
CA ARG A 84 -14.14 -0.04 -9.15
C ARG A 84 -12.99 0.96 -9.03
N LEU A 85 -12.35 1.35 -10.14
CA LEU A 85 -11.29 2.35 -10.17
C LEU A 85 -11.80 3.74 -9.74
N ASP A 86 -13.01 4.11 -10.16
CA ASP A 86 -13.66 5.34 -9.71
C ASP A 86 -13.97 5.29 -8.20
N ALA A 87 -14.47 4.16 -7.70
CA ALA A 87 -14.71 3.98 -6.26
C ALA A 87 -13.42 4.02 -5.41
N LEU A 88 -12.26 3.79 -6.01
CA LEU A 88 -10.94 3.92 -5.37
C LEU A 88 -10.35 5.34 -5.49
N ASP A 89 -11.06 6.27 -6.12
CA ASP A 89 -10.57 7.61 -6.48
C ASP A 89 -9.20 7.53 -7.20
N ALA A 90 -9.06 6.58 -8.13
CA ALA A 90 -7.79 6.29 -8.80
C ALA A 90 -7.19 7.52 -9.50
N SER A 91 -8.04 8.37 -10.08
CA SER A 91 -7.64 9.63 -10.74
C SER A 91 -6.97 10.65 -9.80
N THR A 92 -7.16 10.53 -8.49
CA THR A 92 -6.56 11.43 -7.49
C THR A 92 -5.36 10.83 -6.77
N ALA A 93 -4.98 9.58 -7.09
CA ALA A 93 -3.93 8.84 -6.38
C ALA A 93 -2.59 9.60 -6.36
N GLU A 94 -2.17 10.18 -7.48
CA GLU A 94 -0.93 10.96 -7.57
C GLU A 94 -0.95 12.19 -6.66
N LYS A 95 -2.07 12.92 -6.65
CA LYS A 95 -2.24 14.09 -5.78
C LYS A 95 -2.18 13.70 -4.30
N ARG A 96 -2.87 12.61 -3.92
CA ARG A 96 -2.87 12.09 -2.55
C ARG A 96 -1.46 11.65 -2.13
N ALA A 97 -0.73 10.98 -3.02
CA ALA A 97 0.64 10.57 -2.76
C ALA A 97 1.56 11.79 -2.55
N ALA A 98 1.39 12.84 -3.35
CA ALA A 98 2.16 14.08 -3.20
C ALA A 98 1.86 14.84 -1.90
N GLU A 99 0.65 14.72 -1.32
CA GLU A 99 0.29 15.38 -0.05
C GLU A 99 0.95 14.72 1.19
N ILE A 100 1.40 13.46 1.07
CA ILE A 100 2.01 12.69 2.17
C ILE A 100 3.53 12.88 2.23
N LEU A 101 4.15 13.30 1.11
CA LEU A 101 5.60 13.52 0.96
C LEU A 101 6.02 14.93 1.39
#